data_AF-B0X0W7-F1
#
_entry.id   AF-B0X0W7-F1
#
_cell.length_a   1.000
_cell.length_b   1.000
_cell.length_c   1.000
_cell.angle_alpha   90.00
_cell.angle_beta   90.00
_cell.angle_gamma   90.00
#
_symmetry.space_group_name_H-M   'P 1'
#
loop_
_entity.id
_entity.type
_entity.pdbx_description
1 polymer ?
#
loop_
_entity_poly.entity_id
_entity_poly.type
_entity_poly.pdbx_seq_one_letter_code
_entity_poly.pdbx_strand_id
1 'polypeptide(L)'
;MQMEVEPQETIQDVKVKLGGLESIEAQLVLSCEGALLAQDSIVSALGSPTRPHRAAAWCAQFAGPCRQGQGPDQKCREEKRRVQYNCNFANVFQAFSRRRGPNAKLA
;
A
#
# COMPACT_ATOMS: atom_id res chain seq x y z
N MET A 1 13.50 -13.83 5.60
CA MET A 1 14.29 -14.85 4.87
C MET A 1 13.60 -15.11 3.54
N GLN A 2 14.36 -15.18 2.44
CA GLN A 2 13.86 -15.59 1.13
C GLN A 2 14.65 -16.84 0.73
N MET A 3 13.96 -17.87 0.24
CA MET A 3 14.56 -19.12 -0.23
C MET A 3 14.46 -19.18 -1.75
N GLU A 4 15.59 -19.44 -2.40
CA GLU A 4 15.65 -19.63 -3.84
C GLU A 4 15.23 -21.06 -4.19
N VAL A 5 14.27 -21.19 -5.10
CA VAL A 5 13.65 -22.46 -5.48
C VAL A 5 13.64 -22.53 -7.00
N GLU A 6 14.21 -23.59 -7.56
CA GLU A 6 14.18 -23.83 -9.00
C GLU A 6 12.79 -24.27 -9.45
N PRO A 7 12.33 -23.88 -10.65
CA PRO A 7 10.98 -24.17 -11.14
C PRO A 7 10.73 -25.66 -11.43
N GLN A 8 11.78 -26.47 -11.48
CA GLN A 8 11.71 -27.92 -11.71
C GLN A 8 11.65 -28.72 -10.40
N GLU A 9 11.80 -28.07 -9.25
CA GLU A 9 11.76 -28.74 -7.96
C GLU A 9 10.34 -29.21 -7.63
N THR A 10 10.26 -30.33 -6.91
CA THR A 10 9.00 -30.80 -6.37
C THR A 10 8.68 -30.10 -5.05
N ILE A 11 7.40 -30.08 -4.67
CA ILE A 11 6.99 -29.55 -3.37
C ILE A 11 7.61 -30.34 -2.22
N GLN A 12 7.93 -31.62 -2.41
CA GLN A 12 8.68 -32.40 -1.43
C GLN A 12 10.08 -31.83 -1.19
N ASP A 13 10.82 -31.49 -2.24
CA ASP A 13 12.18 -30.92 -2.14
C ASP A 13 12.16 -29.58 -1.41
N VAL A 14 11.14 -28.76 -1.70
CA VAL A 14 10.91 -27.48 -1.02
C VAL A 14 10.63 -27.68 0.47
N LYS A 15 9.85 -28.69 0.87
CA LYS A 15 9.60 -29.00 2.28
C LYS A 15 10.86 -29.41 3.01
N VAL A 16 11.74 -30.19 2.37
CA VAL A 16 13.02 -30.60 2.98
C VAL A 16 13.93 -29.39 3.20
N LYS A 17 14.03 -28.50 2.21
CA LYS A 17 14.81 -27.26 2.34
C LYS A 17 14.27 -26.35 3.45
N LEU A 18 12.94 -26.19 3.54
CA LEU A 18 12.30 -25.42 4.61
C LEU A 18 12.52 -26.06 5.99
N GLY A 19 12.39 -27.39 6.10
CA GLY A 19 12.64 -28.13 7.33
C GLY A 19 14.08 -27.96 7.83
N GLY A 20 15.06 -27.95 6.93
CA GLY A 20 16.46 -27.69 7.26
C GLY A 20 16.75 -26.26 7.72
N LEU A 21 16.01 -25.27 7.21
CA LEU A 21 16.17 -23.86 7.57
C LEU A 21 15.55 -23.52 8.93
N GLU A 22 14.37 -24.07 9.23
CA GLU A 22 13.64 -23.75 10.46
C GLU A 22 13.80 -24.82 11.56
N SER A 23 14.54 -25.90 11.30
CA SER A 23 14.71 -27.03 12.23
C SER A 23 13.37 -27.64 12.67
N ILE A 24 12.42 -27.72 11.74
CA ILE A 24 11.08 -28.25 11.98
C ILE A 24 11.01 -29.68 11.43
N GLU A 25 10.89 -30.67 12.32
CA GLU A 25 10.71 -32.09 11.98
C GLU A 25 9.24 -32.45 11.64
N ALA A 26 8.34 -31.48 11.68
CA ALA A 26 6.92 -31.70 11.46
C ALA A 26 6.57 -31.87 9.97
N GLN A 27 5.48 -32.60 9.69
CA GLN A 27 4.89 -32.71 8.37
C GLN A 27 4.36 -31.34 7.91
N LEU A 28 5.18 -30.60 7.16
CA LEU A 28 4.80 -29.31 6.59
C LEU A 28 3.67 -29.51 5.59
N VAL A 29 2.56 -28.80 5.80
CA VAL A 29 1.44 -28.71 4.87
C VAL A 29 1.55 -27.37 4.16
N LEU A 30 1.79 -27.41 2.85
CA LEU A 30 1.90 -26.22 2.01
C LEU A 30 0.60 -26.02 1.24
N SER A 31 0.14 -24.77 1.16
CA SER A 31 -1.07 -24.40 0.42
C SER A 31 -0.77 -23.21 -0.50
N CYS A 32 -1.27 -23.25 -1.73
CA CYS A 32 -1.25 -22.13 -2.67
C CYS A 32 -2.69 -21.79 -3.05
N GLU A 33 -3.06 -20.50 -3.00
CA GLU A 33 -4.40 -20.02 -3.38
C GLU A 33 -5.58 -20.75 -2.69
N GLY A 34 -5.36 -21.24 -1.47
CA GLY A 34 -6.38 -21.98 -0.71
C GLY A 34 -6.50 -23.47 -1.06
N ALA A 35 -5.71 -23.98 -2.01
CA ALA A 35 -5.59 -25.40 -2.32
C ALA A 35 -4.34 -26.02 -1.66
N LEU A 36 -4.49 -27.24 -1.14
CA LEU A 36 -3.37 -28.00 -0.59
C LEU A 36 -2.48 -28.52 -1.71
N LEU A 37 -1.17 -28.37 -1.55
CA LEU A 37 -0.18 -28.82 -2.52
C LEU A 37 0.18 -30.30 -2.30
N ALA A 38 0.02 -31.09 -3.36
CA ALA A 38 0.48 -32.47 -3.40
C ALA A 38 2.01 -32.53 -3.45
N GLN A 39 2.60 -33.59 -2.91
CA GLN A 39 4.07 -33.75 -2.83
C GLN A 39 4.72 -33.84 -4.22
N ASP A 40 4.04 -34.49 -5.16
CA ASP A 40 4.50 -34.69 -6.54
C ASP A 40 4.26 -33.48 -7.46
N SER A 41 3.64 -32.42 -6.95
CA SER A 41 3.45 -31.22 -7.76
C SER A 41 4.78 -30.49 -7.96
N ILE A 42 4.98 -29.99 -9.17
CA ILE A 42 6.18 -29.24 -9.54
C ILE A 42 5.92 -27.76 -9.25
N VAL A 43 6.94 -27.04 -8.77
CA VAL A 43 6.85 -25.60 -8.48
C VAL A 43 6.38 -24.80 -9.70
N SER A 44 6.83 -25.16 -10.91
CA SER A 44 6.36 -24.54 -12.16
C SER A 44 4.87 -24.72 -12.47
N ALA A 45 4.21 -25.73 -11.90
CA ALA A 45 2.77 -25.96 -12.06
C ALA A 45 1.94 -25.05 -11.14
N LEU A 46 2.57 -24.36 -10.17
CA LEU A 46 1.89 -23.38 -9.32
C LEU A 46 1.62 -22.12 -10.14
N GLY A 47 0.35 -21.87 -10.47
CA GLY A 47 -0.09 -20.77 -11.31
C GLY A 47 0.05 -19.36 -10.71
N SER A 48 0.75 -19.19 -9.59
CA SER A 48 0.93 -17.89 -8.95
C SER A 48 2.17 -17.19 -9.53
N PRO A 49 2.03 -16.21 -10.44
CA PRO A 49 3.11 -15.27 -10.68
C PRO A 49 3.35 -14.55 -9.36
N THR A 50 4.49 -14.83 -8.73
CA THR A 50 4.98 -14.05 -7.60
C THR A 50 4.94 -12.60 -8.06
N ARG A 51 4.00 -11.82 -7.53
CA ARG A 51 4.14 -10.37 -7.55
C ARG A 51 5.51 -10.15 -6.89
N PRO A 52 6.50 -9.57 -7.59
CA PRO A 52 7.72 -9.18 -6.91
C PRO A 52 7.29 -8.34 -5.70
N HIS A 53 7.98 -8.50 -4.59
CA HIS A 53 7.71 -7.90 -3.28
C HIS A 53 7.83 -6.36 -3.29
N ARG A 54 7.38 -5.69 -4.35
CA ARG A 54 7.06 -4.27 -4.40
C ARG A 54 5.55 -4.14 -4.33
N ALA A 55 5.12 -3.47 -3.28
CA ALA A 55 3.82 -2.87 -3.10
C ALA A 55 3.44 -1.81 -4.19
N ALA A 56 3.90 -1.96 -5.44
CA ALA A 56 3.84 -0.95 -6.48
C ALA A 56 2.71 -1.14 -7.51
N ALA A 57 1.86 -2.16 -7.37
CA ALA A 57 0.78 -2.44 -8.34
C ALA A 57 -0.62 -1.94 -7.91
N TRP A 58 -0.75 -1.30 -6.74
CA TRP A 58 -1.96 -0.55 -6.36
C TRP A 58 -1.79 0.97 -6.59
N CYS A 59 -0.70 1.39 -7.22
CA CYS A 59 -0.45 2.80 -7.54
C CYS A 59 -0.96 3.20 -8.93
N ALA A 60 -1.95 2.48 -9.46
CA ALA A 60 -2.51 2.73 -10.80
C ALA A 60 -4.04 2.74 -10.82
N GLN A 61 -4.72 3.07 -9.72
CA GLN A 61 -6.17 3.37 -9.83
C GLN A 61 -6.75 4.21 -8.70
N PHE A 62 -6.09 5.31 -8.32
CA PHE A 62 -6.80 6.40 -7.65
C PHE A 62 -6.28 7.74 -8.17
N ALA A 63 -6.55 8.01 -9.45
CA ALA A 63 -6.79 9.38 -9.86
C ALA A 63 -8.09 9.81 -9.14
N GLY A 64 -7.95 10.22 -7.88
CA GLY A 64 -9.04 10.81 -7.11
C GLY A 64 -9.64 12.00 -7.87
N PRO A 65 -10.84 12.46 -7.51
CA PRO A 65 -11.56 13.51 -8.23
C PRO A 65 -10.85 14.86 -8.07
N CYS A 66 -9.79 15.05 -8.84
CA CYS A 66 -9.07 16.30 -9.04
C CYS A 66 -8.07 16.13 -10.18
N ARG A 67 -8.49 16.45 -11.40
CA ARG A 67 -7.62 16.36 -12.58
C ARG A 67 -6.46 17.35 -12.45
N GLN A 68 -5.27 16.87 -12.79
CA GLN A 68 -4.09 17.71 -13.02
C GLN A 68 -4.38 18.69 -14.15
N GLY A 69 -3.96 19.95 -13.98
CA GLY A 69 -4.28 21.05 -14.90
C GLY A 69 -5.01 22.22 -14.23
N GLN A 70 -4.85 22.37 -12.92
CA GLN A 70 -5.47 23.44 -12.15
C GLN A 70 -4.36 24.43 -11.78
N GLY A 71 -4.49 25.69 -12.23
CA GLY A 71 -3.57 26.78 -11.88
C GLY A 71 -3.43 26.93 -10.35
N PRO A 72 -2.54 27.83 -9.87
CA PRO A 72 -2.20 27.92 -8.44
C PRO A 72 -3.41 28.05 -7.48
N ASP A 73 -4.57 28.48 -7.98
CA ASP A 73 -5.82 28.70 -7.21
C ASP A 73 -6.80 27.52 -7.13
N GLN A 74 -6.47 26.39 -7.75
CA GLN A 74 -7.44 25.33 -7.98
C GLN A 74 -7.06 24.04 -7.24
N LYS A 75 -7.09 24.14 -5.91
CA LYS A 75 -7.12 23.00 -4.99
C LYS A 75 -8.45 22.24 -5.08
N CYS A 76 -8.43 20.95 -4.78
CA CYS A 76 -9.62 20.09 -4.72
C CYS A 76 -10.59 20.57 -3.63
N ARG A 77 -11.89 20.24 -3.77
CA ARG A 77 -12.95 20.71 -2.86
C ARG A 77 -12.64 20.41 -1.39
N GLU A 78 -12.12 19.23 -1.09
CA GLU A 78 -11.76 18.81 0.25
C GLU A 78 -10.59 19.63 0.81
N GLU A 79 -9.51 19.76 0.04
CA GLU A 79 -8.35 20.55 0.41
C GLU A 79 -8.68 22.04 0.58
N LYS A 80 -9.55 22.61 -0.29
CA LYS A 80 -10.09 23.96 -0.13
C LYS A 80 -10.84 24.13 1.19
N ARG A 81 -11.68 23.17 1.55
CA ARG A 81 -12.42 23.19 2.83
C ARG A 81 -11.48 23.10 4.04
N ARG A 82 -10.43 22.28 3.96
CA ARG A 82 -9.42 22.16 5.02
C ARG A 82 -8.67 23.47 5.25
N VAL A 83 -8.22 24.12 4.16
CA VAL A 83 -7.55 25.43 4.26
C VAL A 83 -8.49 26.49 4.82
N GLN A 84 -9.75 26.56 4.37
CA GLN A 84 -10.74 27.52 4.89
C GLN A 84 -10.98 27.34 6.38
N TYR A 85 -11.08 26.09 6.85
CA TYR A 85 -11.27 25.80 8.27
C TYR A 85 -10.07 26.29 9.09
N ASN A 86 -8.86 26.00 8.64
CA ASN A 86 -7.65 26.45 9.33
C ASN A 86 -7.58 27.99 9.38
N CYS A 87 -7.85 28.67 8.27
CA CYS A 87 -7.81 30.14 8.23
C CYS A 87 -8.95 30.83 9.01
N ASN A 88 -10.08 30.16 9.25
CA ASN A 88 -11.21 30.75 9.97
C ASN A 88 -11.28 30.37 11.45
N PHE A 89 -10.74 29.21 11.82
CA PHE A 89 -10.97 28.63 13.15
C PHE A 89 -9.67 28.22 13.84
N ALA A 90 -8.82 27.41 13.19
CA ALA A 90 -7.65 26.84 13.86
C ALA A 90 -6.47 27.83 14.01
N ASN A 91 -6.18 28.62 12.98
CA ASN A 91 -5.03 29.52 12.91
C ASN A 91 -5.38 30.98 13.27
N VAL A 92 -6.62 31.24 13.70
CA VAL A 92 -7.03 32.59 14.11
C VAL A 92 -6.69 32.79 15.57
N PHE A 93 -5.56 33.44 15.85
CA PHE A 93 -5.32 34.03 17.16
C PHE A 93 -6.15 35.31 17.23
N GLN A 94 -7.37 35.22 17.79
CA GLN A 94 -8.27 36.37 17.88
C GLN A 94 -7.69 37.37 18.89
N ALA A 95 -7.03 38.42 18.39
CA ALA A 95 -6.71 39.58 19.22
C ALA A 95 -8.02 40.14 19.82
N PHE A 96 -7.97 40.65 21.06
CA PHE A 96 -9.12 41.20 21.82
C PHE A 96 -9.79 42.46 21.21
N SER A 97 -9.57 42.71 19.92
CA SER A 97 -10.09 43.84 19.16
C SER A 97 -11.26 43.43 18.26
N ARG A 98 -11.84 44.39 17.53
CA ARG A 98 -12.90 44.14 16.54
C ARG A 98 -12.42 43.13 15.50
N ARG A 99 -13.30 42.19 15.13
CA ARG A 99 -13.00 41.14 14.14
C ARG A 99 -12.52 41.79 12.83
N ARG A 100 -11.30 41.46 12.39
CA ARG A 100 -10.79 41.88 11.08
C ARG A 100 -11.37 40.97 9.99
N GLY A 101 -11.76 41.57 8.87
CA GLY A 101 -12.22 40.83 7.69
C GLY A 101 -11.06 40.18 6.94
N PRO A 102 -11.31 39.11 6.17
CA PRO A 102 -10.27 38.35 5.46
C PRO A 102 -9.48 39.14 4.40
N ASN A 103 -10.06 40.23 3.86
CA ASN A 103 -9.41 41.13 2.89
C ASN A 103 -9.17 42.54 3.46
N ALA A 104 -9.11 42.69 4.78
CA ALA A 104 -8.74 43.96 5.38
C ALA A 104 -7.30 44.31 4.98
N LYS A 105 -7.12 45.43 4.28
CA LYS A 105 -5.77 45.93 3.97
C LYS A 105 -5.06 46.22 5.29
N LEU A 106 -3.86 45.69 5.46
CA LEU A 106 -2.94 46.17 6.48
C LEU A 106 -2.61 47.61 6.10
N ALA A 107 -3.17 48.57 6.83
CA ALA A 107 -2.80 49.97 6.74
C ALA A 107 -1.41 50.19 7.35
#